data_AF-A0A413VMC5-F1
#
_entry.id   AF-A0A413VMC5-F1
#
_cell.length_a   1.000
_cell.length_b   1.000
_cell.length_c   1.000
_cell.angle_alpha   90.00
_cell.angle_beta   90.00
_cell.angle_gamma   90.00
#
_symmetry.space_group_name_H-M   'P 1'
#
loop_
_entity.id
_entity.type
_entity.pdbx_description
1 polymer ?
#
loop_
_entity_poly.entity_id
_entity_poly.type
_entity_poly.pdbx_seq_one_letter_code
_entity_poly.pdbx_strand_id
1 'polypeptide(L)'
;MRKVLLLALCVAASVVAQGQPTVNNSWTKSQTGILPIEDVNNSNPVALSAQGDMYVTGLFAGDGFSFAGTDLAPIAVSSYLLKYGADGTEKWGVALAGAATIKAITTDASGNVYIAGNFADVVEFGSTDGNAVEKEGMKKGDAYVAERAAGFVAKYDVNGVLKAVQSFVPQGLPELVAGGMYEPEPGALYFDINKLEYNNGKLYASALYTGLTQNNDFSFKGNYLDIMGWGIYSDLSSGAVFSLDEDLNVSGIIASMAVSESQMESQMFVKSATFTVAGNELYSGFMAVGNVTLTIGSKDEKFELAMSEDGTIEYGHIISAINLDNNTSSTKKYSTTHSIGNYCFIKSMEVKGDALLIAGSFNTKLAFDSSKESVSTNDLYLAVLNKSSLEVTSTVTSKVNEGEQNQKNEEFGGMTICGDYAYMIGYTADAKSHAAETPLAFWVNISNGTMTQSNPANLTTGVAALGTKLATAQTKVANDKLENIFSLNEVTGGGGTGISSTEQGAGVSVYPNPVVDVLNFTTPCNVAVINLMGVTVKQAENVSNLNVSDLINGQYIVKVTTEDGTSTVKVIKK
;
A
#
# COMPACT_ATOMS: atom_id res chain seq x y z
N MET A 1 62.58 37.41 -16.67
CA MET A 1 61.74 37.01 -15.51
C MET A 1 60.78 35.92 -15.97
N ARG A 2 60.89 34.72 -15.39
CA ARG A 2 60.12 33.52 -15.75
C ARG A 2 58.64 33.73 -15.43
N LYS A 3 57.75 33.57 -16.41
CA LYS A 3 56.30 33.43 -16.18
C LYS A 3 56.03 31.95 -15.91
N VAL A 4 55.68 31.63 -14.66
CA VAL A 4 55.18 30.32 -14.26
C VAL A 4 53.70 30.26 -14.66
N LEU A 5 53.36 29.29 -15.51
CA LEU A 5 52.00 28.98 -15.91
C LEU A 5 51.42 28.02 -14.85
N LEU A 6 50.46 28.48 -14.05
CA LEU A 6 49.68 27.60 -13.16
C LEU A 6 48.57 26.95 -13.99
N LEU A 7 48.68 25.65 -14.25
CA LEU A 7 47.54 24.82 -14.68
C LEU A 7 46.64 24.57 -13.47
N ALA A 8 45.43 25.14 -13.47
CA ALA A 8 44.37 24.70 -12.58
C ALA A 8 43.74 23.42 -13.18
N LEU A 9 43.99 22.27 -12.54
CA LEU A 9 43.22 21.05 -12.78
C LEU A 9 41.78 21.28 -12.28
N CYS A 10 40.83 21.40 -13.20
CA CYS A 10 39.42 21.19 -12.89
C CYS A 10 39.20 19.68 -12.75
N VAL A 11 39.28 19.15 -11.53
CA VAL A 11 38.68 17.85 -11.20
C VAL A 11 37.16 18.09 -11.19
N ALA A 12 36.51 17.88 -12.32
CA ALA A 12 35.06 17.73 -12.36
C ALA A 12 34.72 16.42 -11.65
N ALA A 13 34.45 16.49 -10.35
CA ALA A 13 33.69 15.45 -9.68
C ALA A 13 32.31 15.43 -10.34
N SER A 14 32.09 14.50 -11.27
CA SER A 14 30.75 14.17 -11.73
C SER A 14 30.03 13.52 -10.56
N VAL A 15 29.39 14.36 -9.74
CA VAL A 15 28.26 13.92 -8.92
C VAL A 15 27.27 13.37 -9.93
N VAL A 16 27.10 12.04 -9.96
CA VAL A 16 26.01 11.44 -10.69
C VAL A 16 24.77 11.88 -9.93
N ALA A 17 24.14 12.97 -10.37
CA ALA A 17 22.78 13.28 -9.97
C ALA A 17 21.95 12.06 -10.38
N GLN A 18 21.65 11.16 -9.45
CA GLN A 18 20.75 10.05 -9.71
C GLN A 18 19.37 10.67 -9.88
N GLY A 19 18.97 10.84 -11.13
CA GLY A 19 17.68 11.41 -11.50
C GLY A 19 16.53 10.51 -11.04
N GLN A 20 15.37 11.13 -10.88
CA GLN A 20 14.10 10.43 -10.69
C GLN A 20 13.91 9.38 -11.79
N PRO A 21 13.16 8.29 -11.53
CA PRO A 21 12.79 7.38 -12.60
C PRO A 21 12.04 8.12 -13.70
N THR A 22 12.24 7.68 -14.94
CA THR A 22 11.49 8.17 -16.10
C THR A 22 10.14 7.46 -16.16
N VAL A 23 9.06 8.24 -16.13
CA VAL A 23 7.69 7.73 -16.21
C VAL A 23 7.15 8.02 -17.61
N ASN A 24 6.88 6.97 -18.37
CA ASN A 24 6.31 7.07 -19.72
C ASN A 24 4.83 6.71 -19.68
N ASN A 25 3.95 7.62 -20.06
CA ASN A 25 2.53 7.32 -20.10
C ASN A 25 2.20 6.33 -21.22
N SER A 26 1.51 5.25 -20.88
CA SER A 26 0.98 4.29 -21.87
C SER A 26 -0.41 4.72 -22.34
N TRP A 27 -1.29 5.04 -21.40
CA TRP A 27 -2.60 5.62 -21.69
C TRP A 27 -3.14 6.39 -20.49
N THR A 28 -4.12 7.25 -20.76
CA THR A 28 -4.88 8.01 -19.76
C THR A 28 -6.36 8.01 -20.13
N LYS A 29 -7.24 7.83 -19.15
CA LYS A 29 -8.70 7.91 -19.24
C LYS A 29 -9.24 8.77 -18.11
N SER A 30 -10.42 9.36 -18.28
CA SER A 30 -11.06 10.10 -17.20
C SER A 30 -12.57 9.98 -17.17
N GLN A 31 -13.12 10.19 -15.98
CA GLN A 31 -14.55 10.30 -15.71
C GLN A 31 -14.80 11.68 -15.09
N THR A 32 -15.67 12.47 -15.71
CA THR A 32 -15.83 13.90 -15.38
C THR A 32 -17.26 14.21 -15.01
N GLY A 33 -17.45 14.88 -13.87
CA GLY A 33 -18.75 15.38 -13.43
C GLY A 33 -19.71 14.28 -12.98
N ILE A 34 -19.19 13.11 -12.59
CA ILE A 34 -19.99 11.99 -12.07
C ILE A 34 -20.18 12.06 -10.54
N LEU A 35 -19.54 13.03 -9.87
CA LEU A 35 -19.61 13.26 -8.43
C LEU A 35 -19.58 14.77 -8.14
N PRO A 36 -20.41 15.29 -7.22
CA PRO A 36 -20.29 16.65 -6.71
C PRO A 36 -18.94 16.91 -6.03
N ILE A 37 -18.44 18.14 -6.11
CA ILE A 37 -17.15 18.51 -5.50
C ILE A 37 -17.20 18.36 -3.97
N GLU A 38 -18.34 18.62 -3.35
CA GLU A 38 -18.53 18.51 -1.89
C GLU A 38 -18.42 17.06 -1.37
N ASP A 39 -18.64 16.07 -2.25
CA ASP A 39 -18.56 14.64 -1.93
C ASP A 39 -17.19 14.02 -2.27
N VAL A 40 -16.19 14.84 -2.61
CA VAL A 40 -14.86 14.35 -3.00
C VAL A 40 -14.25 13.44 -1.93
N ASN A 41 -13.73 12.31 -2.37
CA ASN A 41 -12.89 11.43 -1.56
C ASN A 41 -11.42 11.55 -1.98
N ASN A 42 -10.52 11.45 -1.01
CA ASN A 42 -9.07 11.51 -1.24
C ASN A 42 -8.44 10.11 -1.42
N SER A 43 -9.25 9.08 -1.66
CA SER A 43 -8.80 7.69 -1.83
C SER A 43 -9.66 6.96 -2.85
N ASN A 44 -9.03 6.50 -3.93
CA ASN A 44 -9.63 5.71 -5.00
C ASN A 44 -8.69 4.53 -5.30
N PRO A 45 -8.76 3.44 -4.51
CA PRO A 45 -7.90 2.28 -4.69
C PRO A 45 -7.95 1.72 -6.12
N VAL A 46 -6.79 1.31 -6.63
CA VAL A 46 -6.63 0.69 -7.95
C VAL A 46 -5.86 -0.62 -7.82
N ALA A 47 -6.05 -1.53 -8.76
CA ALA A 47 -5.26 -2.76 -8.85
C ALA A 47 -4.95 -3.11 -10.31
N LEU A 48 -3.87 -3.86 -10.50
CA LEU A 48 -3.53 -4.48 -11.78
C LEU A 48 -3.73 -5.99 -11.67
N SER A 49 -4.36 -6.59 -12.67
CA SER A 49 -4.34 -8.03 -12.88
C SER A 49 -2.96 -8.49 -13.36
N ALA A 50 -2.67 -9.79 -13.28
CA ALA A 50 -1.46 -10.38 -13.86
C ALA A 50 -1.32 -10.14 -15.38
N GLN A 51 -2.44 -9.91 -16.09
CA GLN A 51 -2.46 -9.59 -17.52
C GLN A 51 -2.23 -8.10 -17.81
N GLY A 52 -2.19 -7.26 -16.77
CA GLY A 52 -2.02 -5.81 -16.88
C GLY A 52 -3.32 -5.04 -17.11
N ASP A 53 -4.48 -5.69 -17.07
CA ASP A 53 -5.78 -4.99 -16.98
C ASP A 53 -5.84 -4.21 -15.66
N MET A 54 -6.43 -3.03 -15.70
CA MET A 54 -6.53 -2.11 -14.57
C MET A 54 -7.96 -2.09 -14.02
N TYR A 55 -8.07 -2.37 -12.73
CA TYR A 55 -9.30 -2.18 -11.96
C TYR A 55 -9.22 -0.87 -11.21
N VAL A 56 -10.28 -0.06 -11.33
CA VAL A 56 -10.37 1.24 -10.68
C VAL A 56 -11.66 1.39 -9.92
N THR A 57 -11.61 2.17 -8.85
CA THR A 57 -12.75 2.45 -7.99
C THR A 57 -12.95 3.96 -7.85
N GLY A 58 -14.09 4.35 -7.31
CA GLY A 58 -14.37 5.72 -6.90
C GLY A 58 -15.84 5.94 -6.62
N LEU A 59 -16.18 7.17 -6.28
CA LEU A 59 -17.55 7.57 -5.95
C LEU A 59 -18.24 8.22 -7.14
N PHE A 60 -19.55 8.05 -7.22
CA PHE A 60 -20.43 8.72 -8.17
C PHE A 60 -21.83 8.95 -7.59
N ALA A 61 -22.55 9.93 -8.13
CA ALA A 61 -23.87 10.34 -7.67
C ALA A 61 -24.70 10.94 -8.82
N GLY A 62 -25.91 11.39 -8.51
CA GLY A 62 -26.80 12.05 -9.47
C GLY A 62 -27.38 11.08 -10.50
N ASP A 63 -27.31 11.46 -11.78
CA ASP A 63 -27.93 10.69 -12.88
C ASP A 63 -27.13 9.42 -13.27
N GLY A 64 -25.99 9.17 -12.62
CA GLY A 64 -25.11 8.06 -12.99
C GLY A 64 -24.25 8.35 -14.22
N PHE A 65 -23.68 7.30 -14.81
CA PHE A 65 -22.88 7.40 -16.04
C PHE A 65 -22.84 6.07 -16.80
N SER A 66 -22.56 6.13 -18.10
CA SER A 66 -22.36 4.95 -18.94
C SER A 66 -20.89 4.57 -18.99
N PHE A 67 -20.59 3.28 -18.89
CA PHE A 67 -19.24 2.72 -19.05
C PHE A 67 -19.28 1.40 -19.81
N ALA A 68 -18.43 1.23 -20.83
CA ALA A 68 -18.42 0.02 -21.66
C ALA A 68 -19.80 -0.38 -22.22
N GLY A 69 -20.68 0.59 -22.48
CA GLY A 69 -22.05 0.37 -22.97
C GLY A 69 -23.08 -0.06 -21.91
N THR A 70 -22.73 0.00 -20.62
CA THR A 70 -23.64 -0.26 -19.49
C THR A 70 -23.88 1.02 -18.71
N ASP A 71 -25.12 1.31 -18.36
CA ASP A 71 -25.48 2.44 -17.50
C ASP A 71 -25.36 2.05 -16.02
N LEU A 72 -24.59 2.82 -15.24
CA LEU A 72 -24.44 2.65 -13.81
C LEU A 72 -25.30 3.70 -13.09
N ALA A 73 -26.28 3.22 -12.32
CA ALA A 73 -27.17 4.07 -11.53
C ALA A 73 -26.74 4.09 -10.06
N PRO A 74 -26.61 5.27 -9.42
CA PRO A 74 -26.29 5.38 -8.01
C PRO A 74 -27.57 5.41 -7.15
N ILE A 75 -27.43 5.05 -5.89
CA ILE A 75 -28.33 5.46 -4.81
C ILE A 75 -27.57 6.48 -3.97
N ALA A 76 -28.01 7.74 -4.01
CA ALA A 76 -27.31 8.89 -3.43
C ALA A 76 -25.84 8.95 -3.90
N VAL A 77 -24.88 8.91 -2.97
CA VAL A 77 -23.45 8.76 -3.26
C VAL A 77 -23.10 7.28 -3.18
N SER A 78 -22.76 6.69 -4.32
CA SER A 78 -22.46 5.27 -4.50
C SER A 78 -21.00 5.05 -4.93
N SER A 79 -20.51 3.82 -4.79
CA SER A 79 -19.19 3.43 -5.28
C SER A 79 -19.29 2.69 -6.63
N TYR A 80 -18.30 2.82 -7.50
CA TYR A 80 -18.17 2.00 -8.70
C TYR A 80 -16.92 1.14 -8.67
N LEU A 81 -16.94 0.04 -9.45
CA LEU A 81 -15.78 -0.75 -9.83
C LEU A 81 -15.77 -0.85 -11.36
N LEU A 82 -14.70 -0.36 -12.00
CA LEU A 82 -14.54 -0.40 -13.45
C LEU A 82 -13.29 -1.20 -13.83
N LYS A 83 -13.35 -1.86 -14.98
CA LYS A 83 -12.22 -2.54 -15.60
C LYS A 83 -11.83 -1.89 -16.92
N TYR A 84 -10.56 -1.51 -17.03
CA TYR A 84 -9.89 -1.18 -18.29
C TYR A 84 -8.95 -2.31 -18.69
N GLY A 85 -8.83 -2.57 -20.00
CA GLY A 85 -7.80 -3.42 -20.56
C GLY A 85 -6.40 -2.81 -20.38
N ALA A 86 -5.36 -3.63 -20.50
CA ALA A 86 -3.97 -3.15 -20.47
C ALA A 86 -3.66 -2.05 -21.51
N ASP A 87 -4.46 -1.95 -22.57
CA ASP A 87 -4.40 -0.94 -23.64
C ASP A 87 -5.32 0.27 -23.40
N GLY A 88 -6.02 0.32 -22.26
CA GLY A 88 -6.96 1.37 -21.91
C GLY A 88 -8.36 1.19 -22.51
N THR A 89 -8.69 0.04 -23.11
CA THR A 89 -10.04 -0.26 -23.57
C THR A 89 -11.00 -0.50 -22.41
N GLU A 90 -12.20 0.11 -22.43
CA GLU A 90 -13.23 -0.14 -21.42
C GLU A 90 -13.77 -1.57 -21.57
N LYS A 91 -13.82 -2.35 -20.48
CA LYS A 91 -14.26 -3.74 -20.50
C LYS A 91 -15.65 -3.92 -19.89
N TRP A 92 -15.80 -3.53 -18.62
CA TRP A 92 -17.06 -3.61 -17.89
C TRP A 92 -17.01 -2.71 -16.65
N GLY A 93 -18.18 -2.38 -16.12
CA GLY A 93 -18.33 -1.65 -14.86
C GLY A 93 -19.52 -2.17 -14.06
N VAL A 94 -19.44 -2.07 -12.74
CA VAL A 94 -20.55 -2.36 -11.81
C VAL A 94 -20.66 -1.25 -10.77
N ALA A 95 -21.88 -1.05 -10.27
CA ALA A 95 -22.16 -0.16 -9.16
C ALA A 95 -22.27 -0.95 -7.85
N LEU A 96 -21.78 -0.35 -6.76
CA LEU A 96 -22.18 -0.65 -5.40
C LEU A 96 -23.15 0.46 -5.00
N ALA A 97 -24.42 0.25 -5.30
CA ALA A 97 -25.46 1.27 -5.17
C ALA A 97 -25.89 1.39 -3.70
N GLY A 98 -25.67 2.57 -3.13
CA GLY A 98 -25.87 2.87 -1.72
C GLY A 98 -24.61 3.47 -1.07
N ALA A 99 -24.71 3.85 0.21
CA ALA A 99 -23.65 4.54 0.93
C ALA A 99 -22.47 3.61 1.29
N ALA A 100 -21.70 3.21 0.29
CA ALA A 100 -20.50 2.38 0.40
C ALA A 100 -19.24 3.15 -0.03
N THR A 101 -18.12 2.85 0.60
CA THR A 101 -16.79 3.32 0.20
C THR A 101 -15.86 2.13 0.03
N ILE A 102 -15.24 1.98 -1.14
CA ILE A 102 -14.18 0.99 -1.36
C ILE A 102 -12.85 1.55 -0.86
N LYS A 103 -12.17 0.81 0.03
CA LYS A 103 -10.92 1.22 0.69
C LYS A 103 -9.73 0.33 0.34
N ALA A 104 -9.99 -0.89 -0.11
CA ALA A 104 -8.96 -1.82 -0.52
C ALA A 104 -9.40 -2.62 -1.75
N ILE A 105 -8.43 -2.95 -2.60
CA ILE A 105 -8.63 -3.73 -3.81
C ILE A 105 -7.40 -4.61 -4.07
N THR A 106 -7.62 -5.84 -4.51
CA THR A 106 -6.55 -6.74 -4.96
C THR A 106 -7.07 -7.67 -6.05
N THR A 107 -6.18 -8.37 -6.74
CA THR A 107 -6.55 -9.37 -7.75
C THR A 107 -5.88 -10.70 -7.48
N ASP A 108 -6.51 -11.79 -7.93
CA ASP A 108 -5.84 -13.08 -7.99
C ASP A 108 -5.17 -13.31 -9.37
N ALA A 109 -4.41 -14.40 -9.46
CA ALA A 109 -3.71 -14.79 -10.68
C ALA A 109 -4.65 -15.09 -11.87
N SER A 110 -5.93 -15.39 -11.61
CA SER A 110 -6.95 -15.62 -12.65
C SER A 110 -7.59 -14.31 -13.14
N GLY A 111 -7.22 -13.17 -12.54
CA GLY A 111 -7.78 -11.88 -12.84
C GLY A 111 -9.13 -11.60 -12.19
N ASN A 112 -9.57 -12.43 -11.23
CA ASN A 112 -10.70 -12.06 -10.38
C ASN A 112 -10.27 -10.91 -9.48
N VAL A 113 -11.22 -10.05 -9.12
CA VAL A 113 -10.97 -8.85 -8.32
C VAL A 113 -11.73 -8.94 -7.00
N TYR A 114 -11.03 -8.56 -5.94
CA TYR A 114 -11.55 -8.51 -4.58
C TYR A 114 -11.53 -7.07 -4.12
N ILE A 115 -12.64 -6.59 -3.61
CA ILE A 115 -12.77 -5.24 -3.04
C ILE A 115 -13.23 -5.35 -1.59
N ALA A 116 -12.79 -4.41 -0.77
CA ALA A 116 -13.26 -4.27 0.60
C ALA A 116 -13.38 -2.81 0.98
N GLY A 117 -14.21 -2.56 1.99
CA GLY A 117 -14.43 -1.22 2.50
C GLY A 117 -15.54 -1.22 3.55
N ASN A 118 -16.24 -0.09 3.64
CA ASN A 118 -17.29 0.09 4.63
C ASN A 118 -18.59 0.64 4.03
N PHE A 119 -19.69 0.43 4.73
CA PHE A 119 -21.01 0.85 4.32
C PHE A 119 -21.96 1.10 5.51
N ALA A 120 -22.97 1.95 5.30
CA ALA A 120 -23.88 2.41 6.35
C ALA A 120 -25.20 1.61 6.38
N ASP A 121 -26.00 1.76 5.33
CA ASP A 121 -27.39 1.31 5.31
C ASP A 121 -27.51 0.00 4.51
N VAL A 122 -28.36 -0.01 3.48
CA VAL A 122 -28.42 -1.06 2.47
C VAL A 122 -27.51 -0.69 1.30
N VAL A 123 -26.76 -1.66 0.82
CA VAL A 123 -25.97 -1.55 -0.42
C VAL A 123 -26.31 -2.71 -1.34
N GLU A 124 -26.65 -2.39 -2.57
CA GLU A 124 -26.79 -3.36 -3.66
C GLU A 124 -25.44 -3.49 -4.39
N PHE A 125 -24.88 -4.69 -4.36
CA PHE A 125 -23.67 -5.06 -5.10
C PHE A 125 -24.09 -5.53 -6.48
N GLY A 126 -23.97 -4.66 -7.49
CA GLY A 126 -24.34 -4.96 -8.87
C GLY A 126 -23.44 -6.03 -9.49
N SER A 127 -23.93 -6.73 -10.52
CA SER A 127 -23.21 -7.80 -11.21
C SER A 127 -23.43 -7.69 -12.72
N THR A 128 -22.44 -8.02 -13.54
CA THR A 128 -22.58 -7.91 -15.01
C THR A 128 -23.57 -8.92 -15.61
N ASP A 129 -23.94 -9.96 -14.87
CA ASP A 129 -25.00 -10.92 -15.25
C ASP A 129 -26.40 -10.53 -14.76
N GLY A 130 -26.54 -9.36 -14.12
CA GLY A 130 -27.79 -8.85 -13.56
C GLY A 130 -28.19 -9.46 -12.21
N ASN A 131 -27.41 -10.38 -11.64
CA ASN A 131 -27.69 -10.99 -10.33
C ASN A 131 -27.03 -10.18 -9.21
N ALA A 132 -27.60 -9.02 -8.91
CA ALA A 132 -27.14 -8.19 -7.80
C ALA A 132 -27.44 -8.82 -6.42
N VAL A 133 -26.66 -8.46 -5.41
CA VAL A 133 -26.84 -8.92 -4.02
C VAL A 133 -26.91 -7.74 -3.07
N GLU A 134 -27.92 -7.69 -2.22
CA GLU A 134 -28.04 -6.68 -1.16
C GLU A 134 -27.36 -7.13 0.14
N LYS A 135 -26.75 -6.18 0.85
CA LYS A 135 -26.30 -6.34 2.24
C LYS A 135 -26.77 -5.17 3.08
N GLU A 136 -27.10 -5.48 4.33
CA GLU A 136 -27.49 -4.50 5.33
C GLU A 136 -26.35 -4.21 6.30
N GLY A 137 -26.19 -2.93 6.65
CA GLY A 137 -25.24 -2.45 7.63
C GLY A 137 -25.83 -2.47 9.04
N MET A 138 -25.24 -1.65 9.92
CA MET A 138 -25.58 -1.65 11.34
C MET A 138 -26.88 -0.89 11.60
N LYS A 139 -27.71 -1.42 12.53
CA LYS A 139 -28.93 -0.78 13.01
C LYS A 139 -28.83 -0.44 14.49
N LYS A 140 -29.41 0.70 14.90
CA LYS A 140 -29.74 1.05 16.30
C LYS A 140 -31.26 1.01 16.44
N GLY A 141 -31.79 -0.03 17.08
CA GLY A 141 -33.21 -0.33 17.01
C GLY A 141 -33.61 -0.71 15.58
N ASP A 142 -34.61 -0.04 15.03
CA ASP A 142 -35.09 -0.27 13.66
C ASP A 142 -34.43 0.63 12.59
N ALA A 143 -33.61 1.61 13.01
CA ALA A 143 -32.98 2.59 12.11
C ALA A 143 -31.52 2.23 11.81
N TYR A 144 -31.07 2.52 10.58
CA TYR A 144 -29.66 2.39 10.18
C TYR A 144 -28.80 3.49 10.82
N VAL A 145 -27.52 3.18 11.04
CA VAL A 145 -26.52 4.15 11.49
C VAL A 145 -25.77 4.74 10.28
N ALA A 146 -25.57 6.06 10.26
CA ALA A 146 -25.04 6.75 9.08
C ALA A 146 -23.50 6.66 8.95
N GLU A 147 -22.79 6.27 10.01
CA GLU A 147 -21.33 6.36 10.15
C GLU A 147 -20.54 5.29 9.38
N ARG A 148 -21.20 4.54 8.48
CA ARG A 148 -20.61 3.44 7.71
C ARG A 148 -19.89 2.42 8.61
N ALA A 149 -20.56 2.00 9.67
CA ALA A 149 -20.01 1.13 10.70
C ALA A 149 -19.68 -0.29 10.20
N ALA A 150 -20.38 -0.79 9.18
CA ALA A 150 -20.21 -2.17 8.72
C ALA A 150 -19.11 -2.29 7.67
N GLY A 151 -18.29 -3.32 7.77
CA GLY A 151 -17.28 -3.68 6.76
C GLY A 151 -17.84 -4.64 5.71
N PHE A 152 -17.25 -4.66 4.52
CA PHE A 152 -17.58 -5.66 3.49
C PHE A 152 -16.34 -6.17 2.77
N VAL A 153 -16.45 -7.38 2.23
CA VAL A 153 -15.55 -7.92 1.18
C VAL A 153 -16.42 -8.49 0.07
N ALA A 154 -16.10 -8.17 -1.18
CA ALA A 154 -16.79 -8.70 -2.36
C ALA A 154 -15.78 -9.24 -3.39
N LYS A 155 -16.17 -10.31 -4.08
CA LYS A 155 -15.39 -10.96 -5.13
C LYS A 155 -16.16 -10.89 -6.45
N TYR A 156 -15.51 -10.40 -7.49
CA TYR A 156 -15.99 -10.43 -8.87
C TYR A 156 -15.04 -11.27 -9.72
N ASP A 157 -15.59 -12.02 -10.66
CA ASP A 157 -14.74 -12.69 -11.64
C ASP A 157 -14.16 -11.72 -12.68
N VAL A 158 -13.30 -12.25 -13.56
CA VAL A 158 -12.64 -11.48 -14.62
C VAL A 158 -13.61 -10.73 -15.57
N ASN A 159 -14.88 -11.14 -15.63
CA ASN A 159 -15.95 -10.58 -16.46
C ASN A 159 -16.90 -9.68 -15.66
N GLY A 160 -16.62 -9.42 -14.38
CA GLY A 160 -17.44 -8.56 -13.53
C GLY A 160 -18.68 -9.24 -12.96
N VAL A 161 -18.76 -10.57 -13.03
CA VAL A 161 -19.85 -11.32 -12.39
C VAL A 161 -19.55 -11.44 -10.90
N LEU A 162 -20.48 -11.00 -10.07
CA LEU A 162 -20.37 -11.10 -8.62
C LEU A 162 -20.40 -12.58 -8.20
N LYS A 163 -19.38 -13.00 -7.44
CA LYS A 163 -19.23 -14.39 -6.98
C LYS A 163 -19.59 -14.56 -5.52
N ALA A 164 -19.23 -13.59 -4.68
CA ALA A 164 -19.50 -13.62 -3.24
C ALA A 164 -19.46 -12.21 -2.65
N VAL A 165 -20.24 -11.98 -1.60
CA VAL A 165 -20.18 -10.79 -0.74
C VAL A 165 -20.35 -11.20 0.71
N GLN A 166 -19.41 -10.80 1.55
CA GLN A 166 -19.47 -10.96 3.01
C GLN A 166 -19.53 -9.59 3.69
N SER A 167 -20.45 -9.45 4.65
CA SER A 167 -20.54 -8.27 5.52
C SER A 167 -20.02 -8.58 6.93
N PHE A 168 -19.52 -7.53 7.59
CA PHE A 168 -18.94 -7.54 8.92
C PHE A 168 -19.64 -6.44 9.71
N VAL A 169 -20.74 -6.79 10.39
CA VAL A 169 -21.60 -5.83 11.09
C VAL A 169 -21.27 -5.86 12.58
N PRO A 170 -20.70 -4.77 13.15
CA PRO A 170 -20.35 -4.73 14.56
C PRO A 170 -21.60 -4.60 15.44
N GLN A 171 -21.50 -5.14 16.65
CA GLN A 171 -22.51 -5.06 17.69
C GLN A 171 -21.86 -4.57 19.00
N GLY A 172 -22.68 -4.04 19.90
CA GLY A 172 -22.25 -3.75 21.26
C GLY A 172 -21.74 -5.00 21.98
N LEU A 173 -20.76 -4.85 22.86
CA LEU A 173 -20.27 -5.96 23.68
C LEU A 173 -21.41 -6.52 24.55
N PRO A 174 -21.72 -7.83 24.50
CA PRO A 174 -22.86 -8.41 25.20
C PRO A 174 -22.88 -8.12 26.70
N GLU A 175 -21.72 -8.13 27.35
CA GLU A 175 -21.55 -7.79 28.77
C GLU A 175 -21.95 -6.35 29.11
N LEU A 176 -21.70 -5.40 28.20
CA LEU A 176 -22.05 -3.99 28.41
C LEU A 176 -23.53 -3.75 28.13
N VAL A 177 -24.05 -4.37 27.06
CA VAL A 177 -25.48 -4.32 26.71
C VAL A 177 -26.34 -4.89 27.84
N ALA A 178 -25.92 -6.00 28.46
CA ALA A 178 -26.62 -6.60 29.59
C ALA A 178 -26.67 -5.69 30.83
N GLY A 179 -25.70 -4.78 30.98
CA GLY A 179 -25.65 -3.80 32.07
C GLY A 179 -26.66 -2.66 31.93
N GLY A 180 -27.26 -2.45 30.76
CA GLY A 180 -28.34 -1.47 30.51
C GLY A 180 -27.93 0.01 30.48
N MET A 181 -26.69 0.33 30.85
CA MET A 181 -26.13 1.71 30.83
C MET A 181 -25.26 1.98 29.60
N TYR A 182 -25.07 0.99 28.73
CA TYR A 182 -24.23 1.10 27.55
C TYR A 182 -25.00 1.71 26.38
N GLU A 183 -24.63 2.94 26.04
CA GLU A 183 -25.11 3.63 24.85
C GLU A 183 -23.90 4.16 24.06
N PRO A 184 -23.44 3.44 23.03
CA PRO A 184 -22.29 3.88 22.24
C PRO A 184 -22.63 5.17 21.48
N GLU A 185 -21.69 6.11 21.48
CA GLU A 185 -21.74 7.32 20.68
C GLU A 185 -21.80 6.99 19.17
N PRO A 186 -22.38 7.87 18.33
CA PRO A 186 -22.37 7.70 16.88
C PRO A 186 -20.95 7.44 16.35
N GLY A 187 -20.78 6.36 15.59
CA GLY A 187 -19.48 5.94 15.03
C GLY A 187 -18.52 5.26 16.02
N ALA A 188 -18.90 5.02 17.28
CA ALA A 188 -18.06 4.30 18.24
C ALA A 188 -17.90 2.82 17.87
N LEU A 189 -18.94 2.22 17.28
CA LEU A 189 -18.93 0.84 16.78
C LEU A 189 -18.61 0.83 15.29
N TYR A 190 -17.57 0.09 14.90
CA TYR A 190 -17.18 -0.07 13.49
C TYR A 190 -16.37 -1.34 13.25
N PHE A 191 -16.39 -1.81 12.00
CA PHE A 191 -15.47 -2.81 11.47
C PHE A 191 -14.87 -2.28 10.15
N ASP A 192 -13.66 -1.75 10.23
CA ASP A 192 -13.02 -1.00 9.14
C ASP A 192 -11.91 -1.82 8.48
N ILE A 193 -12.22 -2.45 7.34
CA ILE A 193 -11.25 -3.18 6.52
C ILE A 193 -10.44 -2.19 5.70
N ASN A 194 -9.12 -2.25 5.81
CA ASN A 194 -8.22 -1.23 5.26
C ASN A 194 -7.12 -1.76 4.33
N LYS A 195 -6.89 -3.07 4.27
CA LYS A 195 -5.99 -3.69 3.26
C LYS A 195 -6.51 -5.07 2.87
N LEU A 196 -6.30 -5.42 1.60
CA LEU A 196 -6.47 -6.75 1.04
C LEU A 196 -5.18 -7.17 0.34
N GLU A 197 -4.84 -8.46 0.41
CA GLU A 197 -3.76 -9.04 -0.38
C GLU A 197 -4.09 -10.50 -0.71
N TYR A 198 -3.94 -10.88 -1.98
CA TYR A 198 -4.13 -12.26 -2.42
C TYR A 198 -2.76 -12.92 -2.59
N ASN A 199 -2.54 -14.05 -1.92
CA ASN A 199 -1.29 -14.80 -2.02
C ASN A 199 -1.56 -16.30 -1.92
N ASN A 200 -0.96 -17.08 -2.83
CA ASN A 200 -1.00 -18.54 -2.84
C ASN A 200 -2.40 -19.16 -2.65
N GLY A 201 -3.40 -18.69 -3.39
CA GLY A 201 -4.74 -19.26 -3.34
C GLY A 201 -5.62 -18.72 -2.21
N LYS A 202 -5.11 -17.80 -1.40
CA LYS A 202 -5.78 -17.33 -0.18
C LYS A 202 -5.84 -15.81 -0.14
N LEU A 203 -6.99 -15.29 0.27
CA LEU A 203 -7.22 -13.87 0.47
C LEU A 203 -6.96 -13.51 1.93
N TYR A 204 -6.21 -12.44 2.15
CA TYR A 204 -5.93 -11.88 3.46
C TYR A 204 -6.48 -10.47 3.55
N ALA A 205 -6.84 -10.07 4.77
CA ALA A 205 -7.36 -8.75 5.06
C ALA A 205 -6.82 -8.26 6.40
N SER A 206 -6.74 -6.93 6.57
CA SER A 206 -6.61 -6.30 7.87
C SER A 206 -7.80 -5.42 8.17
N ALA A 207 -8.14 -5.32 9.46
CA ALA A 207 -9.20 -4.45 9.93
C ALA A 207 -8.84 -3.80 11.26
N LEU A 208 -9.37 -2.60 11.47
CA LEU A 208 -9.55 -2.00 12.79
C LEU A 208 -11.01 -2.15 13.20
N TYR A 209 -11.27 -2.47 14.45
CA TYR A 209 -12.63 -2.72 14.91
C TYR A 209 -12.84 -2.39 16.40
N THR A 210 -14.10 -2.15 16.74
CA THR A 210 -14.63 -1.98 18.10
C THR A 210 -15.85 -2.89 18.30
N GLY A 211 -16.33 -3.00 19.53
CA GLY A 211 -17.45 -3.88 19.86
C GLY A 211 -17.17 -5.36 19.55
N LEU A 212 -18.21 -6.07 19.11
CA LEU A 212 -18.14 -7.48 18.74
C LEU A 212 -18.58 -7.65 17.28
N THR A 213 -17.74 -8.30 16.47
CA THR A 213 -18.12 -8.81 15.14
C THR A 213 -17.80 -10.29 15.07
N GLN A 214 -18.74 -11.10 14.58
CA GLN A 214 -18.57 -12.55 14.44
C GLN A 214 -18.75 -13.00 13.00
N ASN A 215 -17.91 -13.93 12.55
CA ASN A 215 -18.02 -14.56 11.25
C ASN A 215 -17.37 -15.96 11.28
N ASN A 216 -18.10 -16.99 10.82
CA ASN A 216 -17.60 -18.35 10.67
C ASN A 216 -16.85 -18.90 11.90
N ASP A 217 -17.47 -18.80 13.08
CA ASP A 217 -16.93 -19.16 14.41
C ASP A 217 -15.74 -18.32 14.91
N PHE A 218 -15.26 -17.36 14.12
CA PHE A 218 -14.27 -16.38 14.56
C PHE A 218 -14.96 -15.15 15.16
N SER A 219 -14.30 -14.59 16.19
CA SER A 219 -14.78 -13.43 16.92
C SER A 219 -13.73 -12.33 16.90
N PHE A 220 -14.11 -11.15 16.43
CA PHE A 220 -13.37 -9.91 16.56
C PHE A 220 -13.98 -9.14 17.72
N LYS A 221 -13.36 -9.27 18.89
CA LYS A 221 -13.84 -8.65 20.13
C LYS A 221 -12.91 -7.49 20.49
N GLY A 222 -13.44 -6.27 20.44
CA GLY A 222 -12.79 -5.07 20.95
C GLY A 222 -12.78 -5.02 22.48
N ASN A 223 -12.26 -3.92 23.02
CA ASN A 223 -12.24 -3.68 24.47
C ASN A 223 -12.97 -2.37 24.80
N TYR A 224 -13.03 -2.01 26.08
CA TYR A 224 -13.73 -0.83 26.54
C TYR A 224 -13.03 -0.15 27.73
N LEU A 225 -13.31 1.14 27.88
CA LEU A 225 -12.98 1.98 29.03
C LEU A 225 -14.26 2.23 29.83
N ASP A 226 -14.28 1.88 31.12
CA ASP A 226 -15.32 2.26 32.08
C ASP A 226 -14.90 3.56 32.77
N ILE A 227 -15.45 4.68 32.30
CA ILE A 227 -15.06 6.02 32.71
C ILE A 227 -15.34 6.18 34.20
N MET A 228 -14.27 6.28 34.99
CA MET A 228 -14.32 6.46 36.45
C MET A 228 -15.06 5.33 37.20
N GLY A 229 -15.28 4.17 36.56
CA GLY A 229 -16.06 3.08 37.13
C GLY A 229 -17.54 3.42 37.33
N TRP A 230 -18.08 4.40 36.59
CA TRP A 230 -19.46 4.87 36.73
C TRP A 230 -20.45 4.10 35.85
N GLY A 231 -19.98 3.08 35.12
CA GLY A 231 -20.79 2.36 34.15
C GLY A 231 -21.08 3.18 32.89
N ILE A 232 -20.20 4.14 32.57
CA ILE A 232 -20.22 4.93 31.34
C ILE A 232 -19.06 4.41 30.49
N TYR A 233 -19.37 3.78 29.35
CA TYR A 233 -18.37 3.05 28.58
C TYR A 233 -17.96 3.78 27.31
N SER A 234 -16.69 3.65 26.95
CA SER A 234 -16.14 4.06 25.66
C SER A 234 -15.45 2.88 24.98
N ASP A 235 -15.79 2.63 23.73
CA ASP A 235 -15.20 1.54 22.95
C ASP A 235 -13.74 1.81 22.59
N LEU A 236 -12.88 0.82 22.84
CA LEU A 236 -11.44 0.88 22.54
C LEU A 236 -11.12 0.01 21.32
N SER A 237 -10.43 0.61 20.36
CA SER A 237 -10.16 -0.02 19.08
C SER A 237 -9.09 -1.11 19.17
N SER A 238 -9.35 -2.18 18.43
CA SER A 238 -8.45 -3.33 18.23
C SER A 238 -8.13 -3.48 16.75
N GLY A 239 -7.12 -4.27 16.43
CA GLY A 239 -6.70 -4.56 15.06
C GLY A 239 -6.54 -6.05 14.82
N ALA A 240 -6.77 -6.50 13.59
CA ALA A 240 -6.49 -7.88 13.19
C ALA A 240 -5.97 -7.97 11.76
N VAL A 241 -5.22 -9.04 11.52
CA VAL A 241 -4.89 -9.58 10.21
C VAL A 241 -5.49 -10.98 10.15
N PHE A 242 -6.33 -11.23 9.17
CA PHE A 242 -7.11 -12.45 9.05
C PHE A 242 -7.18 -12.90 7.60
N SER A 243 -7.68 -14.11 7.40
CA SER A 243 -7.79 -14.72 6.10
C SER A 243 -9.21 -15.18 5.80
N LEU A 244 -9.52 -15.25 4.51
CA LEU A 244 -10.85 -15.53 3.99
C LEU A 244 -10.81 -16.77 3.10
N ASP A 245 -11.87 -17.58 3.14
CA ASP A 245 -12.07 -18.69 2.20
C ASP A 245 -12.69 -18.22 0.87
N GLU A 246 -13.01 -19.17 -0.01
CA GLU A 246 -13.55 -18.88 -1.34
C GLU A 246 -14.93 -18.21 -1.31
N ASP A 247 -15.70 -18.44 -0.24
CA ASP A 247 -17.02 -17.85 0.03
C ASP A 247 -16.90 -16.52 0.80
N LEU A 248 -15.67 -16.05 1.05
CA LEU A 248 -15.33 -14.85 1.80
C LEU A 248 -15.70 -14.93 3.29
N ASN A 249 -15.84 -16.14 3.84
CA ASN A 249 -15.91 -16.34 5.28
C ASN A 249 -14.51 -16.32 5.90
N VAL A 250 -14.41 -15.87 7.13
CA VAL A 250 -13.16 -15.89 7.90
C VAL A 250 -12.73 -17.33 8.11
N SER A 251 -11.53 -17.65 7.65
CA SER A 251 -10.92 -18.98 7.77
C SER A 251 -9.79 -19.03 8.79
N GLY A 252 -9.40 -17.88 9.34
CA GLY A 252 -8.41 -17.78 10.42
C GLY A 252 -8.00 -16.35 10.73
N ILE A 253 -7.85 -16.05 12.02
CA ILE A 253 -7.18 -14.84 12.51
C ILE A 253 -5.70 -15.16 12.68
N ILE A 254 -4.85 -14.49 11.90
CA ILE A 254 -3.40 -14.76 11.84
C ILE A 254 -2.69 -13.99 12.96
N ALA A 255 -3.06 -12.72 13.11
CA ALA A 255 -2.58 -11.86 14.19
C ALA A 255 -3.70 -10.93 14.64
N SER A 256 -3.77 -10.65 15.93
CA SER A 256 -4.64 -9.59 16.46
C SER A 256 -3.92 -8.80 17.53
N MET A 257 -4.24 -7.52 17.64
CA MET A 257 -3.77 -6.66 18.71
C MET A 257 -4.96 -5.97 19.35
N ALA A 258 -5.04 -6.05 20.67
CA ALA A 258 -6.10 -5.44 21.44
C ALA A 258 -5.55 -4.83 22.73
N VAL A 259 -6.29 -3.90 23.32
CA VAL A 259 -6.01 -3.44 24.68
C VAL A 259 -6.13 -4.65 25.62
N SER A 260 -5.13 -4.86 26.47
CA SER A 260 -4.95 -6.11 27.21
C SER A 260 -6.11 -6.40 28.18
N GLU A 261 -6.68 -5.37 28.79
CA GLU A 261 -7.71 -5.47 29.83
C GLU A 261 -8.65 -4.26 29.75
N SER A 262 -9.86 -4.37 30.30
CA SER A 262 -10.77 -3.23 30.40
C SER A 262 -10.14 -2.13 31.25
N GLN A 263 -10.22 -0.87 30.80
CA GLN A 263 -9.55 0.26 31.44
C GLN A 263 -10.52 1.09 32.28
N MET A 264 -10.00 1.85 33.25
CA MET A 264 -10.80 2.76 34.10
C MET A 264 -10.46 4.25 33.93
N GLU A 265 -9.24 4.58 33.49
CA GLU A 265 -8.75 5.97 33.51
C GLU A 265 -8.09 6.44 32.19
N SER A 266 -7.40 5.56 31.46
CA SER A 266 -6.59 5.95 30.30
C SER A 266 -7.20 5.47 28.98
N GLN A 267 -7.26 6.38 27.99
CA GLN A 267 -7.67 6.05 26.64
C GLN A 267 -6.53 5.32 25.91
N MET A 268 -6.70 4.01 25.72
CA MET A 268 -5.76 3.12 25.03
C MET A 268 -6.37 2.63 23.71
N PHE A 269 -5.57 2.34 22.71
CA PHE A 269 -6.09 1.95 21.41
C PHE A 269 -5.06 1.28 20.51
N VAL A 270 -5.56 0.51 19.56
CA VAL A 270 -4.84 0.18 18.32
C VAL A 270 -5.36 1.10 17.21
N LYS A 271 -4.47 1.88 16.59
CA LYS A 271 -4.82 2.90 15.58
C LYS A 271 -4.26 2.58 14.19
N SER A 272 -3.50 1.51 14.04
CA SER A 272 -3.11 0.96 12.74
C SER A 272 -3.06 -0.55 12.80
N ALA A 273 -3.54 -1.19 11.74
CA ALA A 273 -3.35 -2.60 11.43
C ALA A 273 -3.13 -2.69 9.93
N THR A 274 -2.02 -3.25 9.50
CA THR A 274 -1.72 -3.51 8.09
C THR A 274 -0.79 -4.71 7.99
N PHE A 275 -0.57 -5.20 6.78
CA PHE A 275 0.26 -6.38 6.56
C PHE A 275 0.77 -6.45 5.11
N THR A 276 1.63 -7.43 4.87
CA THR A 276 1.97 -7.92 3.53
C THR A 276 2.37 -9.39 3.61
N VAL A 277 2.26 -10.12 2.50
CA VAL A 277 2.52 -11.55 2.44
C VAL A 277 3.58 -11.82 1.37
N ALA A 278 4.62 -12.58 1.72
CA ALA A 278 5.65 -13.01 0.79
C ALA A 278 5.85 -14.52 0.88
N GLY A 279 5.30 -15.25 -0.10
CA GLY A 279 5.39 -16.71 -0.11
C GLY A 279 4.61 -17.31 1.06
N ASN A 280 5.32 -17.88 2.04
CA ASN A 280 4.70 -18.48 3.23
C ASN A 280 4.90 -17.66 4.53
N GLU A 281 5.42 -16.44 4.41
CA GLU A 281 5.58 -15.52 5.52
C GLU A 281 4.60 -14.36 5.38
N LEU A 282 3.91 -14.05 6.48
CA LEU A 282 3.09 -12.85 6.63
C LEU A 282 3.81 -11.88 7.56
N TYR A 283 3.90 -10.62 7.14
CA TYR A 283 4.43 -9.54 7.96
C TYR A 283 3.29 -8.64 8.42
N SER A 284 3.01 -8.61 9.72
CA SER A 284 1.98 -7.75 10.30
C SER A 284 2.59 -6.50 10.92
N GLY A 285 1.93 -5.35 10.77
CA GLY A 285 2.30 -4.10 11.41
C GLY A 285 1.12 -3.50 12.17
N PHE A 286 1.33 -3.27 13.47
CA PHE A 286 0.36 -2.59 14.33
C PHE A 286 0.96 -1.32 14.91
N MET A 287 0.13 -0.29 15.08
CA MET A 287 0.48 0.88 15.90
C MET A 287 -0.53 1.04 17.02
N ALA A 288 -0.03 1.13 18.25
CA ALA A 288 -0.83 1.13 19.46
C ALA A 288 -0.30 2.08 20.53
N VAL A 289 -1.17 2.40 21.48
CA VAL A 289 -0.90 3.20 22.68
C VAL A 289 -1.48 2.46 23.90
N GLY A 290 -0.73 2.49 25.00
CA GLY A 290 -1.09 1.86 26.25
C GLY A 290 -0.77 0.36 26.31
N ASN A 291 -1.33 -0.32 27.29
CA ASN A 291 -1.09 -1.74 27.53
C ASN A 291 -1.86 -2.58 26.52
N VAL A 292 -1.15 -3.19 25.58
CA VAL A 292 -1.75 -4.00 24.50
C VAL A 292 -1.19 -5.41 24.47
N THR A 293 -2.00 -6.35 23.99
CA THR A 293 -1.62 -7.74 23.77
C THR A 293 -1.67 -8.04 22.28
N LEU A 294 -0.58 -8.56 21.74
CA LEU A 294 -0.50 -9.19 20.43
C LEU A 294 -0.77 -10.68 20.57
N THR A 295 -1.72 -11.21 19.83
CA THR A 295 -2.02 -12.65 19.76
C THR A 295 -1.69 -13.17 18.37
N ILE A 296 -0.83 -14.18 18.28
CA ILE A 296 -0.49 -14.92 17.05
C ILE A 296 -0.69 -16.41 17.30
N GLY A 297 -1.65 -17.02 16.61
CA GLY A 297 -2.09 -18.38 16.91
C GLY A 297 -2.59 -18.48 18.35
N SER A 298 -1.95 -19.31 19.17
CA SER A 298 -2.28 -19.48 20.60
C SER A 298 -1.31 -18.74 21.54
N LYS A 299 -0.45 -17.87 21.01
CA LYS A 299 0.58 -17.17 21.80
C LYS A 299 0.19 -15.72 21.97
N ASP A 300 0.27 -15.26 23.22
CA ASP A 300 0.08 -13.87 23.58
C ASP A 300 1.42 -13.24 23.97
N GLU A 301 1.67 -12.03 23.46
CA GLU A 301 2.80 -11.18 23.84
C GLU A 301 2.26 -9.82 24.28
N LYS A 302 2.61 -9.41 25.51
CA LYS A 302 2.15 -8.14 26.10
C LYS A 302 3.18 -7.04 25.85
N PHE A 303 2.69 -5.86 25.48
CA PHE A 303 3.48 -4.64 25.35
C PHE A 303 2.94 -3.58 26.32
N GLU A 304 3.77 -3.18 27.27
CA GLU A 304 3.51 -2.06 28.17
C GLU A 304 4.12 -0.80 27.54
N LEU A 305 3.25 0.09 27.04
CA LEU A 305 3.66 1.35 26.41
C LEU A 305 3.41 2.49 27.39
N ALA A 306 4.45 3.28 27.65
CA ALA A 306 4.41 4.31 28.68
C ALA A 306 3.35 5.39 28.42
N MET A 307 2.63 5.77 29.47
CA MET A 307 1.72 6.92 29.51
C MET A 307 2.02 7.67 30.81
N SER A 308 2.72 8.79 30.75
CA SER A 308 3.14 9.54 31.94
C SER A 308 2.13 10.61 32.34
N GLU A 309 2.15 10.98 33.63
CA GLU A 309 1.28 12.03 34.20
C GLU A 309 1.48 13.40 33.55
N ASP A 310 2.65 13.67 32.95
CA ASP A 310 2.94 14.90 32.22
C ASP A 310 2.32 14.95 30.81
N GLY A 311 1.61 13.89 30.40
CA GLY A 311 0.95 13.77 29.10
C GLY A 311 1.82 13.22 27.98
N THR A 312 3.06 12.78 28.27
CA THR A 312 3.90 12.07 27.29
C THR A 312 3.40 10.64 27.08
N ILE A 313 3.20 10.26 25.82
CA ILE A 313 2.68 8.95 25.44
C ILE A 313 3.67 8.24 24.53
N GLU A 314 3.93 6.96 24.79
CA GLU A 314 4.67 6.07 23.91
C GLU A 314 3.76 5.47 22.82
N TYR A 315 4.13 5.68 21.56
CA TYR A 315 3.46 5.13 20.39
C TYR A 315 4.25 3.93 19.88
N GLY A 316 3.77 2.73 20.22
CA GLY A 316 4.39 1.47 19.85
C GLY A 316 4.08 1.11 18.40
N HIS A 317 5.10 0.78 17.63
CA HIS A 317 5.04 0.19 16.29
C HIS A 317 5.52 -1.26 16.40
N ILE A 318 4.60 -2.21 16.35
CA ILE A 318 4.84 -3.63 16.58
C ILE A 318 4.81 -4.34 15.23
N ILE A 319 5.99 -4.82 14.81
CA ILE A 319 6.17 -5.53 13.54
C ILE A 319 6.42 -7.00 13.83
N SER A 320 5.70 -7.90 13.15
CA SER A 320 5.91 -9.34 13.30
C SER A 320 6.11 -10.01 11.95
N ALA A 321 7.05 -10.95 11.86
CA ALA A 321 7.14 -11.92 10.78
C ALA A 321 6.51 -13.23 11.27
N ILE A 322 5.58 -13.80 10.51
CA ILE A 322 4.74 -14.93 10.92
C ILE A 322 4.80 -15.99 9.83
N ASN A 323 5.25 -17.19 10.19
CA ASN A 323 5.18 -18.35 9.32
C ASN A 323 3.74 -18.89 9.29
N LEU A 324 3.14 -18.94 8.10
CA LEU A 324 1.73 -19.30 7.93
C LEU A 324 1.45 -20.81 8.10
N ASP A 325 2.45 -21.68 8.03
CA ASP A 325 2.24 -23.14 8.19
C ASP A 325 2.07 -23.53 9.66
N ASN A 326 2.79 -22.86 10.56
CA ASN A 326 2.93 -23.29 11.95
C ASN A 326 2.77 -22.17 12.99
N ASN A 327 2.46 -20.95 12.56
CA ASN A 327 2.31 -19.76 13.41
C ASN A 327 3.54 -19.45 14.29
N THR A 328 4.74 -19.92 13.90
CA THR A 328 5.97 -19.41 14.51
C THR A 328 6.22 -18.00 14.04
N SER A 329 6.67 -17.14 14.95
CA SER A 329 6.83 -15.72 14.67
C SER A 329 8.05 -15.14 15.35
N SER A 330 8.53 -14.04 14.79
CA SER A 330 9.45 -13.09 15.44
C SER A 330 8.78 -11.72 15.46
N THR A 331 8.87 -11.02 16.58
CA THR A 331 8.21 -9.73 16.78
C THR A 331 9.21 -8.71 17.26
N LYS A 332 9.08 -7.49 16.77
CA LYS A 332 9.93 -6.37 17.15
C LYS A 332 9.11 -5.11 17.40
N LYS A 333 9.40 -4.47 18.53
CA LYS A 333 8.86 -3.16 18.90
C LYS A 333 9.81 -2.04 18.47
N TYR A 334 9.27 -1.08 17.76
CA TYR A 334 9.80 0.27 17.59
C TYR A 334 8.89 1.24 18.33
N SER A 335 9.39 2.37 18.82
CA SER A 335 8.53 3.36 19.45
C SER A 335 9.08 4.76 19.40
N THR A 336 8.19 5.71 19.58
CA THR A 336 8.48 7.14 19.76
C THR A 336 7.59 7.68 20.87
N THR A 337 7.93 8.86 21.39
CA THR A 337 7.19 9.49 22.48
C THR A 337 6.85 10.94 22.14
N HIS A 338 5.59 11.31 22.28
CA HIS A 338 5.13 12.70 22.19
C HIS A 338 3.77 12.86 22.88
N SER A 339 3.24 14.09 22.95
CA SER A 339 1.94 14.37 23.56
C SER A 339 0.78 13.72 22.79
N ILE A 340 -0.34 13.50 23.48
CA ILE A 340 -1.58 13.01 22.86
C ILE A 340 -2.10 13.96 21.77
N GLY A 341 -2.79 13.41 20.77
CA GLY A 341 -3.47 14.15 19.69
C GLY A 341 -2.75 14.14 18.36
N ASN A 342 -1.44 13.87 18.37
CA ASN A 342 -0.54 13.99 17.22
C ASN A 342 -0.06 12.62 16.73
N TYR A 343 -0.97 11.78 16.23
CA TYR A 343 -0.69 10.36 16.02
C TYR A 343 0.41 10.05 14.98
N CYS A 344 1.15 8.97 15.24
CA CYS A 344 1.96 8.28 14.24
C CYS A 344 1.17 7.10 13.65
N PHE A 345 1.42 6.70 12.40
CA PHE A 345 0.68 5.61 11.76
C PHE A 345 1.58 4.67 10.97
N ILE A 346 1.14 3.42 10.87
CA ILE A 346 1.59 2.46 9.86
C ILE A 346 0.43 2.27 8.88
N LYS A 347 0.63 2.65 7.61
CA LYS A 347 -0.44 2.65 6.61
C LYS A 347 -0.22 1.67 5.47
N SER A 348 1.03 1.40 5.11
CA SER A 348 1.36 0.44 4.05
C SER A 348 2.57 -0.42 4.41
N MET A 349 2.54 -1.67 3.98
CA MET A 349 3.66 -2.60 4.04
C MET A 349 3.76 -3.35 2.72
N GLU A 350 4.98 -3.55 2.22
CA GLU A 350 5.27 -4.27 0.97
C GLU A 350 6.60 -5.02 1.09
N VAL A 351 6.79 -6.11 0.35
CA VAL A 351 8.06 -6.87 0.33
C VAL A 351 8.70 -6.84 -1.05
N LYS A 352 10.01 -6.59 -1.09
CA LYS A 352 10.84 -6.83 -2.28
C LYS A 352 12.15 -7.49 -1.92
N GLY A 353 12.34 -8.73 -2.38
CA GLY A 353 13.54 -9.51 -2.05
C GLY A 353 13.65 -9.73 -0.54
N ASP A 354 14.71 -9.20 0.07
CA ASP A 354 14.95 -9.23 1.51
C ASP A 354 14.49 -7.96 2.25
N ALA A 355 13.97 -6.98 1.52
CA ALA A 355 13.48 -5.72 2.07
C ALA A 355 11.99 -5.82 2.42
N LEU A 356 11.66 -5.55 3.68
CA LEU A 356 10.31 -5.24 4.15
C LEU A 356 10.18 -3.72 4.23
N LEU A 357 9.29 -3.16 3.42
CA LEU A 357 9.02 -1.72 3.36
C LEU A 357 7.82 -1.40 4.23
N ILE A 358 7.93 -0.35 5.04
CA ILE A 358 6.89 0.10 5.95
C ILE A 358 6.74 1.61 5.80
N ALA A 359 5.53 2.07 5.48
CA ALA A 359 5.25 3.49 5.24
C ALA A 359 4.03 3.98 6.00
N GLY A 360 4.02 5.28 6.27
CA GLY A 360 2.93 5.96 6.97
C GLY A 360 3.31 7.41 7.26
N SER A 361 2.78 7.95 8.34
CA SER A 361 3.11 9.29 8.85
C SER A 361 3.61 9.22 10.29
N PHE A 362 4.42 10.19 10.69
CA PHE A 362 4.95 10.28 12.05
C PHE A 362 5.01 11.72 12.53
N ASN A 363 4.98 11.89 13.85
CA ASN A 363 5.05 13.17 14.52
C ASN A 363 6.26 13.22 15.47
N THR A 364 6.88 14.39 15.59
CA THR A 364 8.01 14.70 16.48
C THR A 364 9.27 13.92 16.15
N LYS A 365 9.28 12.59 16.35
CA LYS A 365 10.40 11.68 16.06
C LYS A 365 9.91 10.40 15.41
N LEU A 366 10.63 9.92 14.40
CA LEU A 366 10.30 8.67 13.73
C LEU A 366 10.65 7.47 14.64
N ALA A 367 9.70 6.56 14.86
CA ALA A 367 9.89 5.37 15.70
C ALA A 367 11.00 4.43 15.19
N PHE A 368 11.22 4.40 13.86
CA PHE A 368 12.23 3.57 13.21
C PHE A 368 13.63 4.21 13.17
N ASP A 369 13.74 5.53 13.35
CA ASP A 369 15.00 6.29 13.39
C ASP A 369 14.80 7.59 14.18
N SER A 370 15.17 7.59 15.45
CA SER A 370 14.97 8.74 16.35
C SER A 370 15.82 9.96 16.01
N SER A 371 16.72 9.86 15.01
CA SER A 371 17.47 11.01 14.48
C SER A 371 16.68 11.82 13.45
N LYS A 372 15.51 11.31 13.02
CA LYS A 372 14.59 12.00 12.10
C LYS A 372 13.47 12.64 12.89
N GLU A 373 13.28 13.93 12.66
CA GLU A 373 12.21 14.73 13.24
C GLU A 373 11.29 15.22 12.12
N SER A 374 10.00 15.33 12.42
CA SER A 374 9.02 15.89 11.47
C SER A 374 9.21 17.40 11.34
N VAL A 375 8.79 17.94 10.20
CA VAL A 375 8.69 19.38 9.99
C VAL A 375 7.24 19.78 10.32
N SER A 376 7.07 20.92 10.99
CA SER A 376 5.76 21.42 11.46
C SER A 376 4.95 20.41 12.30
N THR A 377 3.84 19.87 11.80
CA THR A 377 2.98 18.93 12.53
C THR A 377 3.49 17.51 12.33
N ASN A 378 3.48 16.99 11.10
CA ASN A 378 3.83 15.59 10.84
C ASN A 378 4.36 15.39 9.43
N ASP A 379 5.23 14.39 9.28
CA ASP A 379 5.86 14.03 8.01
C ASP A 379 5.40 12.64 7.54
N LEU A 380 5.53 12.37 6.24
CA LEU A 380 5.48 11.01 5.70
C LEU A 380 6.85 10.32 5.85
N TYR A 381 6.84 8.99 6.01
CA TYR A 381 8.05 8.20 6.06
C TYR A 381 7.96 6.91 5.24
N LEU A 382 9.14 6.41 4.88
CA LEU A 382 9.36 5.03 4.48
C LEU A 382 10.55 4.47 5.26
N ALA A 383 10.31 3.40 6.01
CA ALA A 383 11.33 2.57 6.66
C ALA A 383 11.52 1.28 5.86
N VAL A 384 12.77 0.89 5.65
CA VAL A 384 13.15 -0.39 5.04
C VAL A 384 13.80 -1.23 6.12
N LEU A 385 13.25 -2.42 6.35
CA LEU A 385 13.75 -3.40 7.30
C LEU A 385 14.28 -4.63 6.53
N ASN A 386 15.25 -5.32 7.10
CA ASN A 386 15.55 -6.68 6.67
C ASN A 386 14.39 -7.58 7.11
N LYS A 387 13.74 -8.27 6.18
CA LYS A 387 12.51 -9.04 6.47
C LYS A 387 12.75 -10.20 7.45
N SER A 388 13.94 -10.79 7.49
CA SER A 388 14.24 -11.93 8.36
C SER A 388 14.53 -11.51 9.80
N SER A 389 15.33 -10.46 9.99
CA SER A 389 15.70 -9.98 11.33
C SER A 389 14.77 -8.89 11.88
N LEU A 390 13.95 -8.29 11.02
CA LEU A 390 13.17 -7.08 11.29
C LEU A 390 14.03 -5.89 11.71
N GLU A 391 15.35 -5.89 11.44
CA GLU A 391 16.23 -4.75 11.71
C GLU A 391 16.05 -3.65 10.65
N VAL A 392 16.02 -2.38 11.08
CA VAL A 392 15.95 -1.23 10.17
C VAL A 392 17.27 -1.12 9.40
N THR A 393 17.18 -1.10 8.08
CA THR A 393 18.33 -0.92 7.18
C THR A 393 18.43 0.50 6.64
N SER A 394 17.30 1.17 6.43
CA SER A 394 17.27 2.58 6.00
C SER A 394 15.93 3.22 6.30
N THR A 395 15.92 4.56 6.40
CA THR A 395 14.70 5.35 6.56
C THR A 395 14.80 6.65 5.77
N VAL A 396 13.70 7.07 5.17
CA VAL A 396 13.55 8.37 4.51
C VAL A 396 12.27 9.06 4.98
N THR A 397 12.25 10.40 4.95
CA THR A 397 11.10 11.23 5.38
C THR A 397 10.85 12.33 4.36
N SER A 398 9.60 12.79 4.26
CA SER A 398 9.16 13.85 3.32
C SER A 398 9.85 15.18 3.57
N LYS A 399 9.97 15.60 4.84
CA LYS A 399 10.48 16.91 5.26
C LYS A 399 9.76 18.08 4.59
N VAL A 400 8.49 17.90 4.25
CA VAL A 400 7.67 18.95 3.65
C VAL A 400 7.19 19.84 4.80
N ASN A 401 7.18 21.15 4.59
CA ASN A 401 6.52 22.06 5.52
C ASN A 401 5.10 22.30 5.02
N GLU A 402 4.13 21.68 5.67
CA GLU A 402 2.71 21.71 5.38
C GLU A 402 2.01 22.98 5.90
N GLY A 403 2.69 23.82 6.69
CA GLY A 403 2.16 25.09 7.17
C GLY A 403 2.17 25.21 8.69
N GLU A 404 1.10 25.79 9.25
CA GLU A 404 1.03 26.06 10.69
C GLU A 404 0.85 24.78 11.52
N GLN A 405 1.69 24.65 12.55
CA GLN A 405 1.73 23.47 13.42
C GLN A 405 0.37 23.20 14.07
N ASN A 406 -0.06 21.94 14.06
CA ASN A 406 -1.35 21.42 14.52
C ASN A 406 -2.59 21.95 13.76
N GLN A 407 -2.40 22.75 12.69
CA GLN A 407 -3.49 23.17 11.81
C GLN A 407 -3.42 22.52 10.43
N LYS A 408 -2.23 22.04 10.04
CA LYS A 408 -1.97 21.37 8.78
C LYS A 408 -1.28 20.04 9.03
N ASN A 409 -1.58 19.03 8.21
CA ASN A 409 -1.01 17.69 8.31
C ASN A 409 -0.47 17.22 6.95
N GLU A 410 0.51 16.33 6.95
CA GLU A 410 0.77 15.44 5.81
C GLU A 410 -0.04 14.14 5.95
N GLU A 411 -0.91 13.85 4.99
CA GLU A 411 -1.72 12.63 4.96
C GLU A 411 -1.13 11.60 3.98
N PHE A 412 -0.98 10.36 4.45
CA PHE A 412 -0.46 9.27 3.63
C PHE A 412 -1.56 8.75 2.69
N GLY A 413 -1.28 8.72 1.38
CA GLY A 413 -2.25 8.29 0.36
C GLY A 413 -2.06 6.85 -0.12
N GLY A 414 -0.84 6.30 -0.05
CA GLY A 414 -0.55 4.97 -0.57
C GLY A 414 0.92 4.75 -0.92
N MET A 415 1.28 3.49 -1.13
CA MET A 415 2.60 3.10 -1.62
C MET A 415 2.49 1.84 -2.46
N THR A 416 3.28 1.77 -3.52
CA THR A 416 3.46 0.54 -4.31
C THR A 416 4.93 0.37 -4.70
N ILE A 417 5.34 -0.87 -4.98
CA ILE A 417 6.68 -1.18 -5.50
C ILE A 417 6.62 -1.28 -7.03
N CYS A 418 7.33 -0.39 -7.72
CA CYS A 418 7.40 -0.34 -9.18
C CYS A 418 8.86 -0.41 -9.64
N GLY A 419 9.25 -1.55 -10.22
CA GLY A 419 10.64 -1.84 -10.56
C GLY A 419 11.51 -1.76 -9.31
N ASP A 420 12.58 -0.95 -9.36
CA ASP A 420 13.54 -0.74 -8.27
C ASP A 420 13.15 0.33 -7.25
N TYR A 421 11.93 0.86 -7.36
CA TYR A 421 11.47 1.96 -6.55
C TYR A 421 10.24 1.60 -5.74
N ALA A 422 10.16 2.16 -4.54
CA ALA A 422 8.89 2.42 -3.91
C ALA A 422 8.36 3.77 -4.42
N TYR A 423 7.12 3.80 -4.89
CA TYR A 423 6.40 5.02 -5.21
C TYR A 423 5.39 5.28 -4.10
N MET A 424 5.63 6.35 -3.33
CA MET A 424 4.83 6.76 -2.19
C MET A 424 4.08 8.05 -2.54
N ILE A 425 2.80 8.10 -2.20
CA ILE A 425 1.93 9.25 -2.44
C ILE A 425 1.34 9.77 -1.13
N GLY A 426 1.02 11.05 -1.11
CA GLY A 426 0.31 11.69 -0.01
C GLY A 426 -0.10 13.10 -0.39
N TYR A 427 -0.50 13.89 0.59
CA TYR A 427 -0.89 15.28 0.37
C TYR A 427 -0.81 16.07 1.67
N THR A 428 -0.62 17.38 1.59
CA THR A 428 -0.89 18.26 2.73
C THR A 428 -2.39 18.47 2.85
N ALA A 429 -2.89 18.59 4.08
CA ALA A 429 -4.31 18.77 4.36
C ALA A 429 -4.55 19.72 5.52
N ASP A 430 -5.73 20.34 5.52
CA ASP A 430 -6.25 21.03 6.68
C ASP A 430 -6.60 20.02 7.79
N ALA A 431 -6.03 20.19 8.99
CA ALA A 431 -6.15 19.21 10.07
C ALA A 431 -7.58 19.04 10.60
N LYS A 432 -8.43 20.06 10.43
CA LYS A 432 -9.82 20.05 10.93
C LYS A 432 -10.81 19.52 9.90
N SER A 433 -10.73 20.01 8.66
CA SER A 433 -11.65 19.63 7.59
C SER A 433 -11.19 18.40 6.80
N HIS A 434 -9.92 18.00 6.96
CA HIS A 434 -9.26 16.96 6.16
C HIS A 434 -9.26 17.23 4.64
N ALA A 435 -9.54 18.48 4.25
CA ALA A 435 -9.49 18.91 2.86
C ALA A 435 -8.04 18.85 2.35
N ALA A 436 -7.82 18.18 1.22
CA ALA A 436 -6.52 18.08 0.58
C ALA A 436 -6.12 19.41 -0.07
N GLU A 437 -4.85 19.79 0.05
CA GLU A 437 -4.31 21.06 -0.42
C GLU A 437 -3.19 20.87 -1.44
N THR A 438 -2.07 20.27 -1.04
CA THR A 438 -0.89 20.09 -1.91
C THR A 438 -0.62 18.61 -2.16
N PRO A 439 -0.73 18.13 -3.42
CA PRO A 439 -0.36 16.76 -3.77
C PRO A 439 1.14 16.50 -3.57
N LEU A 440 1.46 15.36 -2.97
CA LEU A 440 2.84 14.90 -2.72
C LEU A 440 3.06 13.53 -3.36
N ALA A 441 4.23 13.33 -3.95
CA ALA A 441 4.67 12.02 -4.41
C ALA A 441 6.18 11.89 -4.36
N PHE A 442 6.65 10.70 -4.02
CA PHE A 442 8.05 10.42 -3.77
C PHE A 442 8.47 9.09 -4.37
N TRP A 443 9.60 9.10 -5.06
CA TRP A 443 10.30 7.92 -5.53
C TRP A 443 11.44 7.61 -4.59
N VAL A 444 11.43 6.40 -4.02
CA VAL A 444 12.50 5.92 -3.15
C VAL A 444 13.17 4.72 -3.81
N ASN A 445 14.46 4.83 -4.12
CA ASN A 445 15.25 3.70 -4.60
C ASN A 445 15.48 2.72 -3.43
N ILE A 446 14.96 1.51 -3.56
CA ILE A 446 14.94 0.53 -2.48
C ILE A 446 16.36 0.07 -2.10
N SER A 447 17.27 0.01 -3.08
CA SER A 447 18.62 -0.52 -2.88
C SER A 447 19.57 0.43 -2.15
N ASN A 448 19.38 1.74 -2.30
CA ASN A 448 20.30 2.74 -1.73
C ASN A 448 19.61 3.78 -0.83
N GLY A 449 18.28 3.73 -0.70
CA GLY A 449 17.51 4.64 0.15
C GLY A 449 17.44 6.08 -0.34
N THR A 450 17.79 6.36 -1.60
CA THR A 450 17.68 7.73 -2.16
C THR A 450 16.22 8.05 -2.44
N MET A 451 15.75 9.17 -1.91
CA MET A 451 14.38 9.68 -2.10
C MET A 451 14.38 10.93 -2.99
N THR A 452 13.43 11.00 -3.92
CA THR A 452 13.19 12.19 -4.76
C THR A 452 11.71 12.51 -4.82
N GLN A 453 11.35 13.79 -4.78
CA GLN A 453 9.96 14.25 -4.81
C GLN A 453 9.52 14.64 -6.22
N SER A 454 8.35 14.18 -6.69
CA SER A 454 7.88 14.38 -8.07
C SER A 454 6.67 15.31 -8.22
N ASN A 455 6.25 16.04 -7.16
CA ASN A 455 5.21 17.10 -7.15
C ASN A 455 4.15 16.98 -8.26
N PRO A 456 3.21 16.01 -8.15
CA PRO A 456 2.23 15.78 -9.19
C PRO A 456 1.25 16.97 -9.29
N ALA A 457 0.78 17.25 -10.50
CA ALA A 457 -0.15 18.35 -10.75
C ALA A 457 -1.55 18.12 -10.17
N ASN A 458 -1.93 16.85 -10.00
CA ASN A 458 -3.24 16.43 -9.47
C ASN A 458 -3.05 15.61 -8.20
N LEU A 459 -4.07 15.60 -7.34
CA LEU A 459 -4.08 14.75 -6.16
C LEU A 459 -4.10 13.29 -6.60
N THR A 460 -3.05 12.53 -6.27
CA THR A 460 -3.05 11.08 -6.54
C THR A 460 -3.78 10.39 -5.41
N THR A 461 -4.84 9.65 -5.75
CA THR A 461 -5.78 9.03 -4.79
C THR A 461 -5.68 7.51 -4.77
N GLY A 462 -4.93 6.90 -5.69
CA GLY A 462 -4.61 5.47 -5.66
C GLY A 462 -3.41 5.11 -6.52
N VAL A 463 -2.65 4.10 -6.10
CA VAL A 463 -1.49 3.56 -6.82
C VAL A 463 -1.46 2.04 -6.74
N ALA A 464 -1.02 1.40 -7.81
CA ALA A 464 -0.69 -0.01 -7.86
C ALA A 464 0.39 -0.25 -8.92
N ALA A 465 1.12 -1.36 -8.82
CA ALA A 465 2.14 -1.70 -9.80
C ALA A 465 2.18 -3.18 -10.13
N LEU A 466 2.68 -3.47 -11.33
CA LEU A 466 2.97 -4.81 -11.82
C LEU A 466 4.32 -4.76 -12.54
N GLY A 467 5.37 -5.24 -11.87
CA GLY A 467 6.74 -5.10 -12.39
C GLY A 467 7.09 -3.62 -12.53
N THR A 468 7.30 -3.16 -13.77
CA THR A 468 7.63 -1.76 -14.13
C THR A 468 6.42 -0.94 -14.55
N LYS A 469 5.21 -1.53 -14.59
CA LYS A 469 3.97 -0.81 -14.86
C LYS A 469 3.46 -0.15 -13.58
N LEU A 470 3.15 1.14 -13.65
CA LEU A 470 2.54 1.92 -12.59
C LEU A 470 1.14 2.37 -13.01
N ALA A 471 0.12 1.89 -12.29
CA ALA A 471 -1.24 2.38 -12.35
C ALA A 471 -1.44 3.51 -11.34
N THR A 472 -2.08 4.61 -11.76
CA THR A 472 -2.47 5.71 -10.87
C THR A 472 -3.92 6.11 -11.07
N ALA A 473 -4.60 6.42 -9.97
CA ALA A 473 -5.83 7.21 -9.95
C ALA A 473 -5.50 8.60 -9.40
N GLN A 474 -6.01 9.63 -10.06
CA GLN A 474 -5.86 11.02 -9.64
C GLN A 474 -7.19 11.75 -9.68
N THR A 475 -7.34 12.76 -8.84
CA THR A 475 -8.52 13.61 -8.79
C THR A 475 -8.09 15.06 -8.97
N LYS A 476 -8.85 15.81 -9.76
CA LYS A 476 -8.71 17.27 -9.87
C LYS A 476 -10.08 17.92 -10.03
N VAL A 477 -10.14 19.21 -9.72
CA VAL A 477 -11.30 20.05 -10.03
C VAL A 477 -10.99 20.87 -11.28
N ALA A 478 -11.82 20.73 -12.31
CA ALA A 478 -11.70 21.49 -13.56
C ALA A 478 -13.08 21.97 -14.03
N ASN A 479 -13.22 23.28 -14.27
CA ASN A 479 -14.47 23.91 -14.70
C ASN A 479 -15.67 23.55 -13.80
N ASP A 480 -15.50 23.70 -12.48
CA ASP A 480 -16.49 23.37 -11.45
C ASP A 480 -17.01 21.91 -11.49
N LYS A 481 -16.21 21.01 -12.06
CA LYS A 481 -16.48 19.57 -12.09
C LYS A 481 -15.31 18.80 -11.53
N LEU A 482 -15.63 17.75 -10.78
CA LEU A 482 -14.65 16.77 -10.35
C LEU A 482 -14.31 15.84 -11.51
N GLU A 483 -13.02 15.65 -11.77
CA GLU A 483 -12.51 14.72 -12.78
C GLU A 483 -11.61 13.68 -12.10
N ASN A 484 -11.98 12.40 -12.23
CA ASN A 484 -11.15 11.26 -11.86
C ASN A 484 -10.36 10.79 -13.09
N ILE A 485 -9.04 10.77 -12.99
CA ILE A 485 -8.10 10.45 -14.05
C ILE A 485 -7.41 9.14 -13.71
N PHE A 486 -7.46 8.19 -14.63
CA PHE A 486 -6.81 6.89 -14.51
C PHE A 486 -5.71 6.79 -15.55
N SER A 487 -4.52 6.36 -15.15
CA SER A 487 -3.42 6.18 -16.08
C SER A 487 -2.62 4.92 -15.80
N LEU A 488 -2.15 4.29 -16.88
CA LEU A 488 -1.14 3.26 -16.83
C LEU A 488 0.15 3.83 -17.42
N ASN A 489 1.25 3.65 -16.69
CA ASN A 489 2.55 4.21 -17.03
C ASN A 489 3.61 3.12 -16.98
N GLU A 490 4.67 3.30 -17.76
CA GLU A 490 5.86 2.46 -17.75
C GLU A 490 7.01 3.23 -17.07
N VAL A 491 7.56 2.65 -16.01
CA VAL A 491 8.61 3.27 -15.20
C VAL A 491 9.96 2.68 -15.57
N THR A 492 10.87 3.54 -16.02
CA THR A 492 12.20 3.16 -16.48
C THR A 492 13.29 3.98 -15.78
N GLY A 493 14.36 3.31 -15.34
CA GLY A 493 15.60 3.97 -14.91
C GLY A 493 15.54 4.75 -13.57
N GLY A 494 16.68 5.37 -13.25
CA GLY A 494 17.03 6.10 -12.02
C GLY A 494 18.29 5.55 -11.30
N GLY A 495 18.98 4.59 -11.94
CA GLY A 495 20.27 4.05 -11.51
C GLY A 495 20.92 3.15 -12.57
N GLY A 496 20.74 3.46 -13.85
CA GLY A 496 21.23 2.66 -14.97
C GLY A 496 20.31 2.81 -16.16
N THR A 497 20.88 3.00 -17.34
CA THR A 497 20.19 2.97 -18.63
C THR A 497 19.23 1.77 -18.66
N GLY A 498 17.95 2.04 -18.94
CA GLY A 498 16.79 1.16 -18.78
C GLY A 498 16.83 -0.14 -19.60
N ILE A 499 17.77 -1.01 -19.26
CA ILE A 499 17.83 -2.40 -19.69
C ILE A 499 18.05 -3.18 -18.39
N SER A 500 16.93 -3.64 -17.80
CA SER A 500 16.97 -4.76 -16.87
C SER A 500 17.51 -5.98 -17.62
N SER A 501 18.32 -6.81 -16.97
CA SER A 501 18.63 -8.13 -17.49
C SER A 501 17.31 -8.86 -17.69
N THR A 502 16.94 -9.12 -18.95
CA THR A 502 15.73 -9.89 -19.24
C THR A 502 16.14 -11.35 -19.18
N GLU A 503 15.79 -12.03 -18.09
CA GLU A 503 15.86 -13.48 -18.00
C GLU A 503 14.65 -14.09 -18.73
N GLN A 504 14.66 -14.00 -20.06
CA GLN A 504 13.88 -14.92 -20.86
C GLN A 504 14.83 -15.99 -21.41
N GLY A 505 14.62 -17.24 -20.99
CA GLY A 505 14.79 -18.43 -21.83
C GLY A 505 16.14 -19.13 -21.93
N ALA A 506 17.31 -18.52 -21.66
CA ALA A 506 18.58 -19.22 -21.96
C ALA A 506 19.27 -19.91 -20.76
N GLY A 507 18.98 -19.54 -19.50
CA GLY A 507 19.62 -20.12 -18.32
C GLY A 507 21.16 -19.95 -18.25
N VAL A 508 21.75 -19.08 -19.08
CA VAL A 508 23.21 -18.88 -19.16
C VAL A 508 23.66 -17.79 -18.19
N SER A 509 24.52 -18.13 -17.22
CA SER A 509 25.16 -17.12 -16.37
C SER A 509 26.42 -16.54 -17.04
N VAL A 510 26.61 -15.23 -16.94
CA VAL A 510 27.75 -14.48 -17.49
C VAL A 510 28.62 -13.97 -16.35
N TYR A 511 29.89 -14.39 -16.27
CA TYR A 511 30.77 -14.09 -15.13
C TYR A 511 32.27 -14.06 -15.49
N PRO A 512 33.12 -13.35 -14.74
CA PRO A 512 32.78 -12.45 -13.63
C PRO A 512 32.13 -11.17 -14.13
N ASN A 513 31.33 -10.54 -13.27
CA ASN A 513 30.79 -9.21 -13.50
C ASN A 513 30.90 -8.41 -12.20
N PRO A 514 31.79 -7.42 -12.08
CA PRO A 514 32.59 -6.81 -13.15
C PRO A 514 33.68 -7.71 -13.76
N VAL A 515 33.98 -7.52 -15.04
CA VAL A 515 35.00 -8.25 -15.82
C VAL A 515 36.23 -7.38 -16.09
N VAL A 516 37.42 -7.98 -16.07
CA VAL A 516 38.67 -7.33 -16.50
C VAL A 516 39.05 -7.79 -17.90
N ASP A 517 39.29 -9.09 -18.11
CA ASP A 517 39.83 -9.58 -19.39
C ASP A 517 38.92 -10.57 -20.12
N VAL A 518 38.23 -11.46 -19.42
CA VAL A 518 37.50 -12.57 -20.03
C VAL A 518 36.16 -12.78 -19.35
N LEU A 519 35.09 -12.79 -20.15
CA LEU A 519 33.75 -13.25 -19.74
C LEU A 519 33.63 -14.75 -19.96
N ASN A 520 32.99 -15.45 -19.05
CA ASN A 520 32.68 -16.88 -19.11
C ASN A 520 31.18 -17.09 -19.13
N PHE A 521 30.75 -18.17 -19.77
CA PHE A 521 29.36 -18.57 -19.95
C PHE A 521 29.19 -20.00 -19.41
N THR A 522 28.12 -20.25 -18.64
CA THR A 522 27.86 -21.58 -18.05
C THR A 522 27.63 -22.69 -19.10
N THR A 523 27.19 -22.30 -20.30
CA THR A 523 26.94 -23.17 -21.45
C THR A 523 27.44 -22.47 -22.73
N PRO A 524 27.99 -23.18 -23.73
CA PRO A 524 28.34 -22.59 -25.03
C PRO A 524 27.15 -21.82 -25.65
N CYS A 525 27.39 -20.60 -26.10
CA CYS A 525 26.34 -19.74 -26.64
C CYS A 525 26.86 -18.78 -27.72
N ASN A 526 25.95 -18.21 -28.51
CA ASN A 526 26.25 -17.09 -29.39
C ASN A 526 26.17 -15.78 -28.59
N VAL A 527 27.19 -14.93 -28.72
CA VAL A 527 27.38 -13.75 -27.89
C VAL A 527 27.49 -12.51 -28.77
N ALA A 528 26.76 -11.45 -28.42
CA ALA A 528 26.97 -10.10 -28.94
C ALA A 528 27.14 -9.12 -27.78
N VAL A 529 28.27 -8.39 -27.75
CA VAL A 529 28.56 -7.32 -26.81
C VAL A 529 28.21 -6.00 -27.47
N ILE A 530 27.28 -5.27 -26.86
CA ILE A 530 26.67 -4.06 -27.39
C ILE A 530 27.03 -2.91 -26.44
N ASN A 531 27.56 -1.81 -26.96
CA ASN A 531 27.85 -0.62 -26.17
C ASN A 531 26.57 0.17 -25.85
N LEU A 532 26.68 1.21 -25.01
CA LEU A 532 25.53 2.03 -24.61
C LEU A 532 24.87 2.82 -25.75
N MET A 533 25.51 2.92 -26.92
CA MET A 533 24.93 3.54 -28.13
C MET A 533 24.16 2.53 -28.98
N GLY A 534 24.01 1.27 -28.54
CA GLY A 534 23.33 0.22 -29.29
C GLY A 534 24.18 -0.41 -30.40
N VAL A 535 25.48 -0.12 -30.45
CA VAL A 535 26.40 -0.65 -31.45
C VAL A 535 27.02 -1.95 -30.94
N THR A 536 26.91 -3.04 -31.71
CA THR A 536 27.65 -4.27 -31.45
C THR A 536 29.14 -4.01 -31.62
N VAL A 537 29.89 -4.07 -30.52
CA VAL A 537 31.34 -3.84 -30.49
C VAL A 537 32.14 -5.15 -30.54
N LYS A 538 31.52 -6.27 -30.18
CA LYS A 538 32.15 -7.59 -30.24
C LYS A 538 31.10 -8.69 -30.42
N GLN A 539 31.43 -9.75 -31.14
CA GLN A 539 30.55 -10.91 -31.31
C GLN A 539 31.36 -12.20 -31.43
N ALA A 540 30.78 -13.31 -31.01
CA ALA A 540 31.33 -14.65 -31.14
C ALA A 540 30.21 -15.69 -31.22
N GLU A 541 30.45 -16.81 -31.90
CA GLU A 541 29.46 -17.89 -32.07
C GLU A 541 29.94 -19.15 -31.34
N ASN A 542 29.02 -19.81 -30.64
CA ASN A 542 29.22 -21.07 -29.92
C ASN A 542 30.47 -21.09 -29.01
N VAL A 543 30.58 -20.11 -28.10
CA VAL A 543 31.72 -19.97 -27.18
C VAL A 543 31.33 -20.14 -25.72
N SER A 544 32.23 -20.70 -24.91
CA SER A 544 32.09 -20.76 -23.43
C SER A 544 32.81 -19.62 -22.72
N ASN A 545 33.60 -18.83 -23.44
CA ASN A 545 34.21 -17.59 -22.94
C ASN A 545 34.46 -16.60 -24.07
N LEU A 546 34.61 -15.32 -23.72
CA LEU A 546 34.90 -14.23 -24.64
C LEU A 546 35.92 -13.27 -24.02
N ASN A 547 37.07 -13.09 -24.67
CA ASN A 547 38.02 -12.05 -24.30
C ASN A 547 37.41 -10.67 -24.58
N VAL A 548 37.47 -9.78 -23.60
CA VAL A 548 36.97 -8.40 -23.64
C VAL A 548 38.03 -7.38 -23.17
N SER A 549 39.31 -7.78 -23.09
CA SER A 549 40.40 -6.92 -22.59
C SER A 549 40.66 -5.70 -23.47
N ASP A 550 40.29 -5.77 -24.75
CA ASP A 550 40.35 -4.71 -25.76
C ASP A 550 39.22 -3.67 -25.63
N LEU A 551 38.16 -3.97 -24.86
CA LEU A 551 37.05 -3.04 -24.66
C LEU A 551 37.43 -1.96 -23.65
N ILE A 552 37.03 -0.72 -23.95
CA ILE A 552 37.20 0.42 -23.05
C ILE A 552 36.39 0.17 -21.76
N ASN A 553 36.95 0.58 -20.62
CA ASN A 553 36.27 0.53 -19.33
C ASN A 553 34.90 1.22 -19.39
N GLY A 554 33.86 0.53 -18.96
CA GLY A 554 32.49 1.00 -19.15
C GLY A 554 31.44 -0.09 -18.99
N GLN A 555 30.20 0.25 -19.28
CA GLN A 555 29.06 -0.68 -19.23
C GLN A 555 28.74 -1.18 -20.64
N TYR A 556 28.46 -2.49 -20.74
CA TYR A 556 28.07 -3.16 -21.97
C TYR A 556 26.84 -4.01 -21.72
N ILE A 557 26.07 -4.25 -22.78
CA ILE A 557 25.02 -5.27 -22.81
C ILE A 557 25.58 -6.49 -23.52
N VAL A 558 25.55 -7.65 -22.86
CA VAL A 558 25.94 -8.92 -23.43
C VAL A 558 24.67 -9.70 -23.75
N LYS A 559 24.35 -9.81 -25.03
CA LYS A 559 23.25 -10.65 -25.54
C LYS A 559 23.79 -12.06 -25.73
N VAL A 560 23.20 -13.04 -25.05
CA VAL A 560 23.51 -14.46 -25.16
C VAL A 560 22.35 -15.18 -25.83
N THR A 561 22.64 -16.02 -26.82
CA THR A 561 21.63 -16.79 -27.57
C THR A 561 22.02 -18.27 -27.55
N THR A 562 21.07 -19.12 -27.17
CA THR A 562 21.16 -20.59 -27.13
C THR A 562 19.98 -21.16 -27.92
N GLU A 563 19.91 -22.49 -28.05
CA GLU A 563 18.74 -23.17 -28.63
C GLU A 563 17.46 -22.92 -27.80
N ASP A 564 17.60 -22.76 -26.48
CA ASP A 564 16.49 -22.58 -25.54
C ASP A 564 15.96 -21.12 -25.51
N GLY A 565 16.72 -20.16 -26.05
CA GLY A 565 16.30 -18.77 -26.15
C GLY A 565 17.42 -17.74 -26.11
N THR A 566 17.03 -16.48 -25.95
CA THR A 566 17.93 -15.32 -25.93
C THR A 566 17.78 -14.56 -24.62
N SER A 567 18.89 -14.30 -23.92
CA SER A 567 18.92 -13.48 -22.70
C SER A 567 19.91 -12.31 -22.84
N THR A 568 19.74 -11.27 -22.05
CA THR A 568 20.64 -10.12 -22.02
C THR A 568 21.16 -9.88 -20.61
N VAL A 569 22.47 -9.70 -20.48
CA VAL A 569 23.15 -9.44 -19.20
C VAL A 569 23.93 -8.15 -19.29
N LYS A 570 23.74 -7.25 -18.32
CA LYS A 570 24.53 -6.04 -18.19
C LYS A 570 25.89 -6.37 -17.57
N VAL A 571 26.99 -6.03 -18.24
CA VAL A 571 28.36 -6.29 -17.78
C VAL A 571 29.12 -4.98 -17.57
N ILE A 572 29.89 -4.91 -16.49
CA ILE A 572 30.81 -3.80 -16.18
C ILE A 572 32.24 -4.23 -16.53
N LYS A 573 32.86 -3.57 -17.52
CA LYS A 573 34.29 -3.72 -17.87
C LYS A 573 35.13 -2.76 -17.02
N LYS A 574 36.08 -3.31 -16.26
CA LYS A 574 37.04 -2.59 -15.42
C LYS A 574 38.40 -2.41 -16.07
#